data_AF-A0A927ML71-F1
#
_entry.id   AF-A0A927ML71-F1
#
_cell.length_a   1.000
_cell.length_b   1.000
_cell.length_c   1.000
_cell.angle_alpha   90.00
_cell.angle_beta   90.00
_cell.angle_gamma   90.00
#
_symmetry.space_group_name_H-M   'P 1'
#
loop_
_entity.id
_entity.type
_entity.pdbx_description
1 polymer ?
#
loop_
_entity_poly.entity_id
_entity_poly.type
_entity_poly.pdbx_seq_one_letter_code
_entity_poly.pdbx_strand_id
1 'polypeptide(L)' 'MIGTLIKEIMVGYIDGINDTSKISSDADLFALGINSVTGIRIFVAIENEFGFEFDDNNLNPETLGSINQR' A
#
# COMPACT_ATOMS: atom_id res chain seq x y z
N MET A 1 1.36 -13.33 -7.68
CA MET A 1 2.42 -13.58 -6.69
C MET A 1 2.82 -12.29 -5.98
N ILE A 2 3.35 -11.25 -6.64
CA ILE A 2 3.74 -9.98 -5.98
C ILE A 2 2.54 -9.24 -5.34
N GLY A 3 1.40 -9.15 -6.04
CA GLY A 3 0.22 -8.46 -5.51
C GLY A 3 -0.39 -9.07 -4.24
N THR A 4 -0.15 -10.37 -3.97
CA THR A 4 -0.58 -11.00 -2.72
C THR A 4 0.30 -10.56 -1.56
N LEU A 5 1.62 -10.48 -1.77
CA LEU A 5 2.59 -10.05 -0.75
C LEU A 5 2.36 -8.59 -0.34
N ILE A 6 2.08 -7.72 -1.31
CA ILE A 6 1.76 -6.31 -1.03
C ILE A 6 0.50 -6.21 -0.17
N LYS A 7 -0.53 -7.02 -0.45
CA LYS A 7 -1.74 -7.05 0.39
C LYS A 7 -1.45 -7.56 1.79
N GLU A 8 -0.57 -8.54 1.97
CA GLU A 8 -0.14 -9.01 3.29
C GLU A 8 0.56 -7.93 4.10
N ILE A 9 1.46 -7.17 3.46
CA ILE A 9 2.09 -6.00 4.08
C ILE A 9 1.01 -4.99 4.50
N MET A 10 0.08 -4.65 3.61
CA MET A 10 -0.97 -3.66 3.88
C MET A 10 -1.88 -4.04 5.05
N VAL A 11 -2.24 -5.32 5.21
CA VAL A 11 -3.03 -5.81 6.35
C VAL A 11 -2.36 -5.50 7.69
N GLY A 12 -1.02 -5.47 7.75
CA GLY A 12 -0.29 -5.10 8.97
C GLY A 12 -0.35 -3.62 9.35
N TYR A 13 -0.78 -2.76 8.42
CA TYR A 13 -0.79 -1.31 8.60
C TYR A 13 -2.19 -0.68 8.61
N ILE A 14 -3.22 -1.43 8.22
CA ILE A 14 -4.60 -0.95 8.19
C ILE A 14 -5.36 -1.46 9.41
N ASP A 15 -5.79 -0.55 10.27
CA ASP A 15 -6.60 -0.89 11.44
C ASP A 15 -7.95 -1.50 11.02
N GLY A 16 -8.27 -2.68 11.55
CA GLY A 16 -9.54 -3.36 11.32
C GLY A 16 -9.60 -4.25 10.08
N ILE A 17 -8.53 -4.28 9.26
CA ILE A 17 -8.38 -5.27 8.19
C ILE A 17 -7.41 -6.36 8.67
N ASN A 18 -7.89 -7.61 8.67
CA ASN A 18 -7.13 -8.79 9.09
C ASN A 18 -7.09 -9.88 8.01
N ASP A 19 -7.58 -9.57 6.81
CA ASP A 19 -7.72 -10.52 5.72
C ASP A 19 -7.45 -9.80 4.38
N THR A 20 -6.49 -10.33 3.62
CA THR A 20 -6.09 -9.80 2.31
C THR A 20 -7.21 -9.88 1.28
N SER A 21 -8.19 -10.78 1.46
CA SER A 21 -9.37 -10.90 0.60
C SER A 21 -10.25 -9.66 0.62
N LYS A 22 -10.16 -8.85 1.68
CA LYS A 22 -10.92 -7.60 1.84
C LYS A 22 -10.30 -6.42 1.09
N ILE A 23 -9.07 -6.56 0.59
CA ILE A 23 -8.39 -5.52 -0.17
C ILE A 23 -8.53 -5.83 -1.66
N SER A 24 -9.47 -5.16 -2.32
CA SER A 24 -9.56 -5.20 -3.79
C SER A 24 -8.34 -4.55 -4.41
N SER A 25 -7.90 -5.05 -5.57
CA SER A 25 -6.79 -4.42 -6.32
C SER A 25 -7.18 -3.05 -6.90
N ASP A 26 -8.48 -2.76 -6.98
CA ASP A 26 -9.03 -1.45 -7.39
C ASP A 26 -9.59 -0.67 -6.19
N ALA A 27 -9.27 -1.08 -4.97
CA ALA A 27 -9.74 -0.37 -3.78
C ALA A 27 -9.08 1.01 -3.67
N ASP A 28 -9.89 2.00 -3.33
CA ASP A 28 -9.38 3.28 -2.84
C ASP A 28 -8.71 3.06 -1.49
N LEU A 29 -7.40 3.27 -1.45
CA LEU A 29 -6.59 3.03 -0.26
C LEU A 29 -6.94 3.99 0.87
N PHE A 30 -7.34 5.23 0.55
CA PHE A 30 -7.80 6.20 1.55
C PHE A 30 -9.13 5.77 2.17
N ALA A 31 -10.03 5.19 1.37
CA ALA A 31 -11.29 4.64 1.87
C ALA A 31 -11.09 3.42 2.80
N LEU A 32 -9.96 2.73 2.67
CA LEU A 32 -9.55 1.65 3.58
C LEU A 32 -8.89 2.16 4.87
N GLY A 33 -8.76 3.47 5.07
CA GLY A 33 -8.17 4.06 6.27
C GLY A 33 -6.66 4.30 6.18
N ILE A 34 -6.05 4.11 5.00
CA ILE A 34 -4.68 4.57 4.76
C ILE A 34 -4.68 6.09 4.71
N ASN A 35 -3.77 6.71 5.45
CA ASN A 35 -3.48 8.14 5.34
C ASN A 35 -2.03 8.33 4.89
N SER A 36 -1.58 9.58 4.72
CA SER A 36 -0.23 9.89 4.24
C SER A 36 0.88 9.24 5.08
N VAL A 37 0.71 9.14 6.41
CA VAL A 37 1.70 8.53 7.30
C VAL A 37 1.70 7.01 7.13
N THR A 38 0.52 6.40 7.11
CA THR A 38 0.40 4.95 6.92
C THR A 38 0.88 4.52 5.53
N GLY A 39 0.61 5.34 4.51
CA GLY A 39 1.07 5.13 3.14
C GLY A 39 2.60 5.11 3.03
N ILE A 40 3.27 6.10 3.64
CA ILE A 40 4.75 6.13 3.69
C ILE A 40 5.30 4.89 4.38
N ARG A 41 4.68 4.44 5.49
CA ARG A 41 5.13 3.23 6.20
C ARG A 41 4.99 1.97 5.35
N ILE A 42 3.90 1.84 4.60
CA ILE A 42 3.68 0.73 3.66
C ILE A 42 4.74 0.75 2.56
N PHE A 43 5.05 1.94 2.00
CA PHE A 43 6.11 2.10 1.00
C PHE A 43 7.46 1.62 1.51
N VAL A 44 7.89 2.11 2.67
CA VAL A 44 9.15 1.69 3.31
C VAL A 44 9.18 0.19 3.60
N ALA A 45 8.04 -0.41 3.98
CA ALA A 45 7.95 -1.85 4.19
C ALA A 45 8.14 -2.63 2.88
N ILE A 46 7.59 -2.14 1.77
CA ILE A 46 7.77 -2.74 0.44
C ILE A 46 9.24 -2.61 0.00
N GLU A 47 9.86 -1.45 0.16
CA GLU A 47 11.29 -1.25 -0.17
C GLU A 47 12.20 -2.23 0.56
N ASN A 48 11.98 -2.39 1.87
CA ASN A 48 12.73 -3.34 2.69
C ASN A 48 12.50 -4.80 2.28
N GLU A 49 11.27 -5.17 1.93
CA GLU A 49 10.93 -6.55 1.55
C GLU A 49 11.52 -6.95 0.19
N PHE A 50 11.54 -6.02 -0.77
CA PHE A 50 11.93 -6.32 -2.15
C PHE A 50 13.33 -5.80 -2.52
N GLY A 51 13.98 -5.03 -1.65
CA GLY A 51 15.35 -4.54 -1.84
C GLY A 51 15.48 -3.50 -2.97
N PHE A 52 14.44 -2.69 -3.19
CA PHE A 52 14.46 -1.57 -4.12
C PHE A 52 14.02 -0.27 -3.43
N GLU A 53 14.31 0.87 -4.04
CA GLU A 53 13.83 2.20 -3.59
C GLU A 53 12.85 2.76 -4.62
N PHE A 54 11.75 3.33 -4.14
CA PHE A 54 10.87 4.15 -4.97
C PHE A 54 11.49 5.53 -5.18
N ASP A 55 11.25 6.13 -6.34
CA ASP A 55 11.62 7.53 -6.57
C ASP A 55 10.80 8.42 -5.62
N ASP A 56 11.46 9.29 -4.87
CA ASP A 56 10.84 10.25 -3.94
C ASP A 56 9.75 11.10 -4.62
N ASN A 57 9.90 11.38 -5.92
CA ASN A 57 8.89 12.13 -6.68
C ASN A 57 7.56 11.37 -6.83
N ASN A 58 7.60 10.04 -6.68
CA ASN A 58 6.43 9.16 -6.69
C ASN A 58 5.83 8.94 -5.30
N LEU A 59 6.37 9.56 -4.24
CA LEU A 59 5.83 9.49 -2.87
C LEU A 59 4.89 10.66 -2.60
N ASN A 60 3.72 10.69 -3.25
CA ASN A 60 2.74 11.75 -3.06
C ASN A 60 1.31 11.19 -2.89
N PRO A 61 0.36 11.97 -2.33
CA PRO A 61 -1.00 11.48 -2.09
C PRO A 61 -1.74 11.03 -3.35
N GLU A 62 -1.40 11.60 -4.52
CA GLU A 62 -2.02 11.27 -5.80
C GLU A 62 -1.59 9.88 -6.28
N THR A 63 -0.33 9.49 -6.04
CA THR A 63 0.18 8.17 -6.37
C THR A 63 -0.25 7.08 -5.37
N LEU A 64 -0.62 7.48 -4.15
CA LEU A 64 -1.09 6.60 -3.07
C LEU A 64 -2.58 6.24 -3.14
N GLY A 65 -3.36 6.84 -4.03
CA GLY A 65 -4.82 6.65 -4.07
C GLY A 65 -5.29 5.31 -4.63
N SER A 66 -4.47 4.62 -5.42
CA SER A 66 -4.87 3.39 -6.13
C SER A 66 -3.67 2.48 -6.40
N ILE A 67 -3.86 1.16 -6.27
CA ILE A 67 -2.87 0.13 -6.65
C ILE A 67 -2.71 0.08 -8.18
N ASN A 68 -3.74 0.45 -8.94
CA ASN A 68 -3.68 0.58 -10.39
C ASN A 68 -3.48 2.05 -10.79
N GLN A 69 -2.27 2.42 -11.19
CA GLN A 69 -2.06 3.64 -11.97
C GLN A 69 -2.30 3.33 -13.45
N ARG A 70 -3.22 4.07 -14.07
CA ARG A 70 -3.46 4.04 -15.52
C ARG A 70 -2.46 4.91 -16.26
#